data_AF-A0A962FU15-F1
#
_entry.id   AF-A0A962FU15-F1
#
_cell.length_a   1.000
_cell.length_b   1.000
_cell.length_c   1.000
_cell.angle_alpha   90.00
_cell.angle_beta   90.00
_cell.angle_gamma   90.00
#
_symmetry.space_group_name_H-M   'P 1'
#
loop_
_entity.id
_entity.type
_entity.pdbx_description
1 polymer ?
#
loop_
_entity_poly.entity_id
_entity_poly.type
_entity_poly.pdbx_seq_one_letter_code
_entity_poly.pdbx_strand_id
1 'polypeptide(L)'
;MTISIAKKYLSQGFHVIPVPFKSKAPDISGWPDLEITDKNIEQYFNAEEQNISVLLGKETSCLIDIDLDCAEAGHFAADLLPNTSFRYGRKSNPCSHYLYHVPDIGESFRFEYPI
;
A
#
# COMPACT_ATOMS: atom_id res chain seq x y z
N MET A 1 -11.63 8.15 -14.53
CA MET A 1 -10.85 8.85 -13.47
C MET A 1 -9.90 7.91 -12.74
N THR A 2 -10.34 6.71 -12.34
CA THR A 2 -9.50 5.77 -11.59
C THR A 2 -8.29 5.28 -12.38
N ILE A 3 -8.45 4.89 -13.64
CA ILE A 3 -7.31 4.41 -14.46
C ILE A 3 -6.21 5.46 -14.64
N SER A 4 -6.53 6.75 -14.78
CA SER A 4 -5.52 7.80 -14.88
C SER A 4 -4.71 7.96 -13.58
N ILE A 5 -5.34 7.74 -12.42
CA ILE A 5 -4.64 7.74 -11.13
C ILE A 5 -3.78 6.47 -11.01
N ALA A 6 -4.28 5.31 -11.41
CA ALA A 6 -3.52 4.07 -11.43
C ALA A 6 -2.28 4.17 -12.34
N LYS A 7 -2.42 4.75 -13.55
CA LYS A 7 -1.29 5.05 -14.46
C LYS A 7 -0.26 6.00 -13.81
N LYS A 8 -0.73 7.00 -13.06
CA LYS A 8 0.16 7.91 -12.31
C LYS A 8 0.93 7.19 -11.21
N TYR A 9 0.28 6.31 -10.46
CA TYR A 9 0.95 5.52 -9.42
C TYR A 9 1.97 4.56 -10.02
N LEU A 10 1.61 3.91 -11.13
CA LEU A 10 2.52 3.05 -11.86
C LEU A 10 3.77 3.79 -12.35
N SER A 11 3.63 5.01 -12.88
CA SER A 11 4.78 5.83 -13.30
C SER A 11 5.64 6.35 -12.14
N GLN A 12 5.13 6.29 -10.91
CA GLN A 12 5.87 6.57 -9.68
C GLN A 12 6.56 5.31 -9.11
N GLY A 13 6.44 4.16 -9.77
CA GLY A 13 7.02 2.89 -9.33
C GLY A 13 6.14 2.11 -8.36
N PHE A 14 4.88 2.52 -8.13
CA PHE A 14 3.95 1.77 -7.30
C PHE A 14 3.35 0.60 -8.06
N HIS A 15 3.24 -0.53 -7.37
CA HIS A 15 2.59 -1.71 -7.88
C HIS A 15 1.09 -1.66 -7.56
N VAL A 16 0.26 -1.32 -8.56
CA VAL A 16 -1.18 -1.10 -8.36
C VAL A 16 -1.99 -2.36 -8.61
N ILE A 17 -3.04 -2.57 -7.82
CA ILE A 17 -4.01 -3.68 -7.96
C ILE A 17 -5.43 -3.10 -7.95
N PRO A 18 -6.30 -3.43 -8.91
CA PRO A 18 -7.69 -3.00 -8.88
C PRO A 18 -8.44 -3.71 -7.76
N VAL A 19 -9.28 -2.97 -7.06
CA VAL A 19 -10.14 -3.51 -6.01
C VAL A 19 -11.59 -3.16 -6.36
N PRO A 20 -12.53 -4.12 -6.27
CA PRO A 20 -13.95 -3.81 -6.52
C PRO A 20 -14.41 -2.61 -5.70
N PHE A 21 -15.29 -1.79 -6.28
CA PHE A 21 -15.76 -0.59 -5.61
C PHE A 21 -16.38 -0.92 -4.25
N LYS A 22 -16.03 -0.12 -3.23
CA LYS A 22 -16.42 -0.33 -1.82
C LYS A 22 -15.96 -1.66 -1.20
N SER A 23 -15.07 -2.40 -1.86
CA SER A 23 -14.35 -3.53 -1.27
C SER A 23 -13.02 -3.08 -0.65
N LYS A 24 -12.49 -3.93 0.24
CA LYS A 24 -11.17 -3.80 0.85
C LYS A 24 -10.16 -4.85 0.35
N ALA A 25 -10.58 -5.75 -0.53
CA ALA A 25 -9.74 -6.82 -1.05
C ALA A 25 -9.93 -6.97 -2.57
N PRO A 26 -8.85 -7.27 -3.33
CA PRO A 26 -8.93 -7.62 -4.74
C PRO A 26 -9.77 -8.87 -4.95
N ASP A 27 -10.51 -8.93 -6.07
CA ASP A 27 -11.27 -10.10 -6.52
C ASP A 27 -10.60 -10.72 -7.76
N ILE A 28 -9.28 -10.92 -7.67
CA ILE A 28 -8.46 -11.51 -8.73
C ILE A 28 -7.64 -12.63 -8.10
N SER A 29 -7.77 -13.85 -8.62
CA SER A 29 -6.94 -14.96 -8.16
C SER A 29 -5.46 -14.71 -8.48
N GLY A 30 -4.57 -14.97 -7.53
CA GLY A 30 -3.13 -14.71 -7.71
C GLY A 30 -2.75 -13.23 -7.75
N TRP A 31 -3.60 -12.33 -7.23
CA TRP A 31 -3.31 -10.89 -7.21
C TRP A 31 -1.98 -10.46 -6.56
N PRO A 32 -1.38 -11.17 -5.58
CA PRO A 32 -0.07 -10.78 -5.04
C PRO A 32 1.04 -10.86 -6.10
N ASP A 33 0.92 -11.79 -7.05
CA ASP A 33 1.89 -12.01 -8.12
C ASP A 33 1.52 -11.27 -9.41
N LEU A 34 0.31 -10.70 -9.49
CA LEU A 34 -0.19 -10.03 -10.67
C LEU A 34 0.70 -8.85 -11.06
N GLU A 35 1.17 -8.79 -12.31
CA GLU A 35 1.96 -7.67 -12.82
C GLU A 35 1.16 -6.76 -13.76
N ILE A 36 0.84 -5.57 -13.27
CA ILE A 36 0.19 -4.52 -14.05
C ILE A 36 1.25 -3.57 -14.58
N THR A 37 1.22 -3.31 -15.89
CA THR A 37 2.13 -2.47 -16.66
C THR A 37 1.33 -1.48 -17.50
N ASP A 38 1.99 -0.46 -18.05
CA ASP A 38 1.32 0.51 -18.95
C ASP A 38 0.64 -0.16 -20.15
N LYS A 39 1.15 -1.34 -20.57
CA LYS A 39 0.63 -2.08 -21.71
C LYS A 39 -0.65 -2.85 -21.41
N ASN A 40 -0.86 -3.28 -20.16
CA ASN A 40 -2.00 -4.14 -19.79
C ASN A 40 -2.94 -3.49 -18.78
N ILE A 41 -2.64 -2.30 -18.24
CA ILE A 41 -3.44 -1.65 -17.20
C ILE A 41 -4.90 -1.44 -17.58
N GLU A 42 -5.19 -1.22 -18.86
CA GLU A 42 -6.56 -1.08 -19.39
C GLU A 42 -7.37 -2.37 -19.31
N GLN A 43 -6.73 -3.54 -19.23
CA GLN A 43 -7.40 -4.83 -19.05
C GLN A 43 -7.91 -5.01 -17.61
N TYR A 44 -7.26 -4.37 -16.65
CA TYR A 44 -7.52 -4.53 -15.21
C TYR A 44 -8.31 -3.37 -14.63
N PHE A 45 -8.01 -2.13 -15.04
CA PHE A 45 -8.71 -0.93 -14.62
C PHE A 45 -9.77 -0.51 -15.64
N ASN A 46 -10.69 -1.43 -15.97
CA ASN A 46 -11.72 -1.24 -17.01
C ASN A 46 -13.12 -0.85 -16.48
N ALA A 47 -13.34 -0.89 -15.17
CA ALA A 47 -14.59 -0.47 -14.54
C ALA A 47 -14.65 1.05 -14.30
N GLU A 48 -15.85 1.63 -14.46
CA GLU A 48 -16.15 3.04 -14.14
C GLU A 48 -15.85 3.36 -12.66
N GLU A 49 -16.33 2.51 -11.75
CA GLU A 49 -16.07 2.61 -10.30
C GLU A 49 -15.26 1.42 -9.81
N GLN A 50 -14.09 1.70 -9.23
CA GLN A 50 -13.21 0.75 -8.57
C GLN A 50 -12.25 1.48 -7.64
N ASN A 51 -11.76 0.79 -6.64
CA ASN A 51 -10.70 1.26 -5.75
C ASN A 51 -9.33 0.90 -6.33
N ILE A 52 -8.27 1.58 -5.88
CA ILE A 52 -6.88 1.25 -6.19
C ILE A 52 -6.23 0.79 -4.89
N SER A 53 -5.62 -0.39 -4.90
CA SER A 53 -4.69 -0.84 -3.87
C SER A 53 -3.26 -0.71 -4.38
N VAL A 54 -2.31 -0.45 -3.47
CA VAL A 54 -0.88 -0.51 -3.74
C VAL A 54 -0.33 -1.73 -2.99
N LEU A 55 0.36 -2.60 -3.72
CA LEU A 55 1.00 -3.78 -3.15
C LEU A 55 2.31 -3.38 -2.46
N LEU A 56 2.33 -3.61 -1.15
CA LEU A 56 3.46 -3.38 -0.24
C LEU A 56 4.29 -4.65 -0.10
N GLY A 57 5.55 -4.53 0.32
CA GLY A 57 6.42 -5.68 0.57
C GLY A 57 6.81 -6.45 -0.68
N LYS A 58 6.62 -5.90 -1.89
CA LYS A 58 7.11 -6.49 -3.13
C LYS A 58 8.51 -5.97 -3.42
N GLU A 59 9.44 -6.88 -3.73
CA GLU A 59 10.84 -6.53 -4.04
C GLU A 59 10.97 -5.49 -5.16
N THR A 60 10.02 -5.46 -6.11
CA THR A 60 10.05 -4.50 -7.22
C THR A 60 9.70 -3.08 -6.81
N SER A 61 8.87 -2.89 -5.78
CA SER A 61 8.48 -1.56 -5.29
C SER A 61 9.28 -1.12 -4.08
N CYS A 62 9.83 -2.07 -3.31
CA CYS A 62 10.53 -1.86 -2.06
C CYS A 62 9.78 -0.94 -1.09
N LEU A 63 8.44 -0.92 -1.15
CA LEU A 63 7.60 -0.04 -0.37
C LEU A 63 6.97 -0.79 0.80
N ILE A 64 7.09 -0.23 2.00
CA ILE A 64 6.47 -0.76 3.23
C ILE A 64 5.56 0.29 3.87
N ASP A 65 4.61 -0.18 4.68
CA ASP A 65 3.74 0.64 5.52
C ASP A 65 3.93 0.23 6.98
N ILE A 66 4.22 1.21 7.83
CA ILE A 66 4.21 1.05 9.28
C ILE A 66 2.83 1.51 9.78
N ASP A 67 1.99 0.54 10.14
CA ASP A 67 0.64 0.77 10.67
C ASP A 67 0.66 1.00 12.19
N LEU A 68 0.25 2.19 12.60
CA LEU A 68 0.25 2.69 13.97
C LEU A 68 -1.17 2.60 14.53
N ASP A 69 -1.59 1.38 14.84
CA ASP A 69 -2.96 1.03 15.23
C ASP A 69 -3.37 1.51 16.64
N CYS A 70 -2.42 1.96 17.47
CA CYS A 70 -2.70 2.45 18.83
C CYS A 70 -2.02 3.80 19.11
N ALA A 71 -2.54 4.50 20.12
CA ALA A 71 -2.03 5.82 20.52
C ALA A 71 -0.57 5.74 21.00
N GLU A 72 -0.21 4.65 21.66
CA GLU A 72 1.14 4.37 22.13
C GLU A 72 2.12 4.22 20.95
N ALA A 73 1.75 3.47 19.90
CA ALA A 73 2.56 3.36 18.69
C ALA A 73 2.74 4.72 18.01
N GLY A 74 1.66 5.51 17.92
CA GLY A 74 1.71 6.88 17.40
C GLY A 74 2.62 7.82 18.21
N HIS A 75 2.66 7.67 19.53
CA HIS A 75 3.51 8.46 20.42
C HIS A 75 5.00 8.21 20.15
N PHE A 76 5.40 6.95 20.00
CA PHE A 76 6.80 6.58 19.75
C PHE A 76 7.25 6.75 18.29
N ALA A 77 6.32 6.87 17.34
CA ALA A 77 6.65 6.95 15.92
C ALA A 77 7.59 8.11 15.57
N ALA A 78 7.41 9.28 16.19
CA ALA A 78 8.26 10.44 15.92
C ALA A 78 9.71 10.29 16.41
N ASP A 79 9.92 9.50 17.47
CA ASP A 79 11.24 9.27 18.07
C ASP A 79 11.97 8.11 17.40
N LEU A 80 11.24 7.10 16.93
CA LEU A 80 11.81 5.87 16.38
C LEU A 80 11.94 5.86 14.86
N LEU A 81 11.02 6.50 14.14
CA LEU A 81 10.95 6.40 12.69
C LEU A 81 11.68 7.55 12.01
N PRO A 82 12.38 7.30 10.88
CA PRO A 82 12.94 8.37 10.07
C PRO A 82 11.85 9.34 9.59
N ASN A 83 12.17 10.64 9.53
CA ASN A 83 11.23 11.64 9.01
C ASN A 83 10.79 11.31 7.58
N THR A 84 9.48 11.27 7.34
CA THR A 84 8.89 11.06 6.01
C THR A 84 7.70 12.00 5.81
N SER A 85 7.55 12.52 4.60
CA SER A 85 6.32 13.22 4.19
C SER A 85 5.24 12.26 3.69
N PHE A 86 5.59 10.99 3.46
CA PHE A 86 4.68 9.97 2.94
C PHE A 86 3.89 9.33 4.08
N ARG A 87 2.98 10.11 4.66
CA ARG A 87 2.14 9.71 5.80
C ARG A 87 0.67 9.95 5.47
N TYR A 88 -0.19 9.05 5.91
CA TYR A 88 -1.63 9.24 5.79
C TYR A 88 -2.38 8.53 6.91
N GLY A 89 -3.70 8.72 6.91
CA GLY A 89 -4.58 8.09 7.87
C GLY A 89 -6.01 8.54 7.69
N ARG A 90 -6.86 8.14 8.63
CA ARG A 90 -8.27 8.53 8.65
C ARG A 90 -8.40 9.89 9.34
N LYS A 91 -9.52 10.58 9.15
CA LYS A 91 -9.80 11.85 9.85
C LYS A 91 -9.67 11.74 11.39
N SER A 92 -10.01 10.57 11.95
CA SER A 92 -9.90 10.28 13.38
C SER A 92 -8.49 9.91 13.85
N ASN A 93 -7.61 9.47 12.95
CA ASN A 93 -6.21 9.14 13.22
C ASN A 93 -5.39 9.45 11.94
N PRO A 94 -5.03 10.73 11.71
CA PRO A 94 -4.56 11.20 10.40
C PRO A 94 -3.12 10.79 10.07
N CYS A 95 -2.36 10.34 11.07
CA CYS A 95 -0.97 9.90 10.94
C CYS A 95 -0.84 8.45 11.44
N SER A 96 -1.71 7.55 10.99
CA SER A 96 -1.66 6.14 11.37
C SER A 96 -0.77 5.29 10.45
N HIS A 97 -0.50 5.75 9.22
CA HIS A 97 0.32 5.03 8.25
C HIS A 97 1.54 5.86 7.87
N TYR A 98 2.72 5.23 7.93
CA TYR A 98 4.00 5.82 7.55
C TYR A 98 4.65 4.94 6.49
N LEU A 99 4.83 5.49 5.29
CA LEU A 99 5.36 4.75 4.16
C LEU A 99 6.84 5.05 3.94
N TYR A 100 7.58 3.99 3.63
CA TYR A 100 9.01 4.03 3.37
C TYR A 100 9.39 3.19 2.17
N HIS A 101 10.29 3.71 1.35
CA HIS A 101 11.10 2.87 0.49
C HIS A 101 12.29 2.36 1.30
N VAL A 102 12.48 1.05 1.29
CA VAL A 102 13.60 0.37 1.97
C VAL A 102 14.58 -0.19 0.95
N PRO A 103 15.87 -0.35 1.28
CA PRO A 103 16.82 -0.96 0.35
C PRO A 103 16.55 -2.44 0.10
N ASP A 104 15.91 -3.13 1.05
CA ASP A 104 15.55 -4.55 1.01
C ASP A 104 14.27 -4.75 1.83
N ILE A 105 13.32 -5.55 1.34
CA ILE A 105 12.06 -5.87 2.04
C ILE A 105 12.29 -6.84 3.21
N GLY A 106 13.29 -7.71 3.10
CA GLY A 106 13.61 -8.73 4.10
C GLY A 106 12.54 -9.81 4.26
N GLU A 107 12.77 -10.71 5.20
CA GLU A 107 11.78 -11.69 5.62
C GLU A 107 10.75 -11.06 6.58
N SER A 108 9.50 -11.50 6.46
CA SER A 108 8.43 -11.07 7.38
C SER A 108 8.28 -12.06 8.53
N PHE A 109 8.12 -11.52 9.73
CA PHE A 109 7.86 -12.29 10.94
C PHE A 109 6.64 -11.74 11.67
N ARG A 110 5.79 -12.64 12.15
CA ARG A 110 4.66 -12.28 13.01
C ARG A 110 5.04 -12.56 14.45
N PHE A 111 4.92 -11.54 15.29
CA PHE A 111 5.04 -11.70 16.73
C PHE A 111 3.68 -12.05 17.33
N GLU A 112 3.69 -13.00 18.25
CA GLU A 112 2.52 -13.33 19.08
C GLU A 112 2.78 -12.85 20.49
N TYR A 113 1.74 -12.32 21.15
CA TYR A 113 1.85 -11.92 22.54
C TYR A 113 2.13 -13.18 23.37
N PRO A 114 3.19 -13.22 24.20
CA PRO A 114 3.45 -14.37 25.05
C PRO A 114 2.27 -14.54 26.01
N ILE A 115 1.60 -15.69 25.92
CA ILE A 115 0.49 -16.09 26.81
C ILE A 115 1.03 -16.31 28.22
#